data_AF-A0A0G1CY82-F1
#
_entry.id   AF-A0A0G1CY82-F1
#
_cell.length_a   1.000
_cell.length_b   1.000
_cell.length_c   1.000
_cell.angle_alpha   90.00
_cell.angle_beta   90.00
_cell.angle_gamma   90.00
#
_symmetry.space_group_name_H-M   'P 1'
#
loop_
_entity.id
_entity.type
_entity.pdbx_description
1 polymer ?
#
loop_
_entity_poly.entity_id
_entity_poly.type
_entity_poly.pdbx_seq_one_letter_code
_entity_poly.pdbx_strand_id
1 'polypeptide(L)'
;MTIVAILMGISIVGFTGVRKGSRDTQRKADLEKVASSYETYRSDCGHYPDAMSSPTRGNDPFPSSSCPVSNVYLQLVPSDPISTLNYQYVPDTVAGVTVAYSLCAYLEIAPSTPVSAACTISCGSIGGSSVNCNYEVTSP
;
A
#
# COMPACT_ATOMS: atom_id res chain seq x y z
N MET A 1 -36.84 -27.48 16.80
CA MET A 1 -35.56 -26.73 16.79
C MET A 1 -35.19 -26.39 15.35
N THR A 2 -35.75 -25.33 14.79
CA THR A 2 -35.55 -24.97 13.37
C THR A 2 -35.25 -23.47 13.19
N ILE A 3 -35.82 -22.62 14.04
CA ILE A 3 -35.61 -21.15 14.00
C ILE A 3 -34.21 -20.72 14.48
N VAL A 4 -33.64 -21.40 15.49
CA VAL A 4 -32.30 -21.08 16.01
C VAL A 4 -31.21 -21.34 14.95
N ALA A 5 -31.37 -22.37 14.11
CA ALA A 5 -30.42 -22.69 13.04
C ALA A 5 -30.40 -21.63 11.92
N ILE A 6 -31.57 -21.06 11.60
CA ILE A 6 -31.70 -20.03 10.54
C ILE A 6 -31.06 -18.70 10.99
N LEU A 7 -31.27 -18.29 12.25
CA LEU A 7 -30.68 -17.06 12.81
C LEU A 7 -29.14 -17.13 12.90
N MET A 8 -28.59 -18.30 13.22
CA MET A 8 -27.13 -18.48 13.26
C MET A 8 -26.50 -18.39 11.86
N GLY A 9 -27.16 -18.91 10.82
CA GLY A 9 -26.65 -18.86 9.44
C GLY A 9 -26.54 -17.43 8.87
N ILE A 10 -27.54 -16.57 9.11
CA ILE A 10 -27.56 -15.18 8.63
C ILE A 10 -26.48 -14.34 9.32
N SER A 11 -26.26 -14.61 10.62
CA SER A 11 -25.27 -13.90 11.43
C SER A 11 -23.85 -14.11 10.89
N ILE A 12 -23.49 -15.34 10.53
CA ILE A 12 -22.12 -15.70 10.11
C ILE A 12 -21.73 -15.03 8.78
N VAL A 13 -22.66 -14.92 7.82
CA VAL A 13 -22.37 -14.31 6.50
C VAL A 13 -22.07 -12.82 6.64
N GLY A 14 -22.81 -12.09 7.48
CA GLY A 14 -22.59 -10.66 7.72
C GLY A 14 -21.23 -10.35 8.37
N PHE A 15 -20.77 -11.18 9.32
CA PHE A 15 -19.49 -10.96 10.01
C PHE A 15 -18.26 -11.06 9.09
N THR A 16 -18.32 -11.90 8.06
CA THR A 16 -17.18 -12.05 7.13
C THR A 16 -16.99 -10.81 6.24
N GLY A 17 -18.07 -10.19 5.79
CA GLY A 17 -18.02 -8.95 5.00
C GLY A 17 -17.45 -7.78 5.80
N VAL A 18 -17.86 -7.62 7.07
CA VAL A 18 -17.38 -6.55 7.95
C VAL A 18 -15.87 -6.68 8.20
N ARG A 19 -15.37 -7.90 8.44
CA ARG A 19 -13.93 -8.14 8.66
C ARG A 19 -13.10 -7.81 7.43
N LYS A 20 -13.57 -8.16 6.23
CA LYS A 20 -12.92 -7.78 4.96
C LYS A 20 -12.87 -6.27 4.79
N GLY A 21 -14.01 -5.60 5.00
CA GLY A 21 -14.11 -4.13 4.92
C GLY A 21 -13.17 -3.44 5.90
N SER A 22 -13.07 -3.91 7.14
CA SER A 22 -12.15 -3.33 8.13
C SER A 22 -10.67 -3.45 7.70
N ARG A 23 -10.27 -4.60 7.13
CA ARG A 23 -8.90 -4.77 6.63
C ARG A 23 -8.65 -3.91 5.41
N ASP A 24 -9.61 -3.79 4.49
CA ASP A 24 -9.49 -2.93 3.32
C ASP A 24 -9.40 -1.45 3.70
N THR A 25 -10.16 -0.99 4.69
CA THR A 25 -10.02 0.37 5.25
C THR A 25 -8.63 0.58 5.85
N GLN A 26 -8.10 -0.41 6.58
CA GLN A 26 -6.73 -0.34 7.10
C GLN A 26 -5.70 -0.27 5.99
N ARG A 27 -5.78 -1.14 4.96
CA ARG A 27 -4.88 -1.12 3.79
C ARG A 27 -4.84 0.24 3.11
N LYS A 28 -6.01 0.86 2.91
CA LYS A 28 -6.11 2.20 2.34
C LYS A 28 -5.43 3.23 3.23
N ALA A 29 -5.73 3.24 4.53
CA ALA A 29 -5.13 4.16 5.49
C ALA A 29 -3.60 4.00 5.58
N ASP A 30 -3.10 2.77 5.49
CA ASP A 30 -1.67 2.47 5.48
C ASP A 30 -0.99 3.05 4.23
N LEU A 31 -1.58 2.89 3.04
CA LEU A 31 -1.05 3.49 1.81
C LEU A 31 -1.07 5.01 1.85
N GLU A 32 -2.16 5.63 2.33
CA GLU A 32 -2.27 7.08 2.48
C GLU A 32 -1.23 7.65 3.45
N LYS A 33 -0.93 6.91 4.53
CA LYS A 33 0.13 7.28 5.47
C LYS A 33 1.51 7.25 4.80
N VAL A 34 1.79 6.22 3.99
CA VAL A 34 3.04 6.15 3.21
C VAL A 34 3.10 7.29 2.21
N ALA A 35 2.03 7.52 1.44
CA ALA A 35 1.96 8.61 0.47
C ALA A 35 2.25 9.97 1.12
N SER A 36 1.59 10.29 2.23
CA SER A 36 1.82 11.53 2.98
C SER A 36 3.27 11.68 3.45
N SER A 37 3.90 10.59 3.91
CA SER A 37 5.32 10.62 4.29
C SER A 37 6.23 10.89 3.10
N TYR A 38 5.89 10.38 1.92
CA TYR A 38 6.67 10.55 0.70
C TYR A 38 6.49 11.92 0.07
N GLU A 39 5.34 12.57 0.25
CA GLU A 39 5.17 13.98 -0.10
C GLU A 39 6.08 14.88 0.75
N THR A 40 6.20 14.56 2.05
CA THR A 40 7.14 15.28 2.92
C THR A 40 8.59 15.03 2.49
N TYR A 41 8.94 13.79 2.16
CA TYR A 41 10.25 13.44 1.62
C TYR A 41 10.55 14.24 0.34
N ARG A 42 9.61 14.31 -0.61
CA ARG A 42 9.76 15.06 -1.87
C ARG A 42 9.91 16.56 -1.62
N SER A 43 9.18 17.11 -0.65
CA SER A 43 9.31 18.52 -0.27
C SER A 43 10.74 18.87 0.15
N ASP A 44 11.40 17.98 0.89
CA ASP A 44 12.74 18.22 1.43
C ASP A 44 13.86 17.79 0.47
N CYS A 45 13.65 16.73 -0.31
CA CYS A 45 14.69 16.10 -1.15
C CYS A 45 14.52 16.39 -2.65
N GLY A 46 13.35 16.90 -3.08
CA GLY A 46 13.05 17.23 -4.48
C GLY A 46 12.67 16.05 -5.38
N HIS A 47 12.71 14.83 -4.86
CA HIS A 47 12.33 13.58 -5.54
C HIS A 47 11.68 12.61 -4.55
N TYR A 48 11.09 11.52 -5.03
CA TYR A 48 10.58 10.46 -4.15
C TYR A 48 11.68 9.43 -3.81
N PRO A 49 11.49 8.59 -2.77
CA PRO A 49 12.42 7.51 -2.45
C PRO A 49 12.52 6.47 -3.58
N ASP A 50 13.69 5.89 -3.81
CA ASP A 50 13.85 4.86 -4.86
C ASP A 50 13.24 3.51 -4.47
N ALA A 51 13.02 3.29 -3.17
CA ALA A 51 12.41 2.08 -2.64
C ALA A 51 11.63 2.36 -1.37
N MET A 52 10.62 1.53 -1.12
CA MET A 52 9.91 1.49 0.15
C MET A 52 10.74 0.73 1.19
N SER A 53 11.19 1.43 2.23
CA SER A 53 12.13 0.89 3.23
C SER A 53 11.77 1.32 4.65
N SER A 54 12.22 0.57 5.65
CA SER A 54 12.00 0.86 7.06
C SER A 54 13.33 0.99 7.80
N PRO A 55 13.72 2.18 8.28
CA PRO A 55 13.07 3.48 8.04
C PRO A 55 13.39 4.06 6.65
N THR A 56 12.44 4.81 6.07
CA THR A 56 12.73 5.72 4.96
C THR A 56 13.38 6.98 5.51
N ARG A 57 14.66 7.16 5.22
CA ARG A 57 15.46 8.33 5.57
C ARG A 57 15.76 9.16 4.34
N GLY A 58 16.04 10.44 4.55
CA GLY A 58 16.61 11.29 3.51
C GLY A 58 17.83 10.61 2.89
N ASN A 59 17.85 10.52 1.57
CA ASN A 59 18.99 10.01 0.83
C ASN A 59 19.23 10.99 -0.30
N ASP A 60 20.48 11.38 -0.46
CA ASP A 60 20.88 12.31 -1.49
C ASP A 60 21.67 11.58 -2.58
N PRO A 61 21.06 11.26 -3.73
CA PRO A 61 21.79 10.72 -4.87
C PRO A 61 22.67 11.76 -5.57
N PHE A 62 22.52 13.06 -5.28
CA PHE A 62 23.27 14.14 -5.93
C PHE A 62 23.87 15.12 -4.93
N PRO A 63 25.19 15.37 -4.89
CA PRO A 63 25.86 16.19 -3.86
C PRO A 63 25.41 17.67 -3.73
N SER A 64 24.38 18.10 -4.48
CA SER A 64 23.75 19.42 -4.43
C SER A 64 22.32 19.42 -3.87
N SER A 65 21.73 18.29 -3.47
CA SER A 65 20.37 18.30 -2.91
C SER A 65 20.39 18.64 -1.43
N SER A 66 19.38 19.37 -0.98
CA SER A 66 19.23 19.81 0.41
C SER A 66 18.65 18.70 1.30
N CYS A 67 18.62 17.44 0.82
CA CYS A 67 17.95 16.31 1.46
C CYS A 67 18.63 15.95 2.79
N PRO A 68 17.96 16.18 3.94
CA PRO A 68 18.55 15.95 5.25
C PRO A 68 18.59 14.44 5.58
N VAL A 69 19.78 13.84 5.52
CA VAL A 69 20.00 12.39 5.79
C VAL A 69 19.63 11.96 7.21
N SER A 70 19.61 12.90 8.16
CA SER A 70 19.17 12.66 9.54
C SER A 70 17.66 12.47 9.67
N ASN A 71 16.88 13.03 8.75
CA ASN A 71 15.43 13.02 8.84
C ASN A 71 14.88 11.65 8.49
N VAL A 72 13.91 11.21 9.31
CA VAL A 72 13.14 9.98 9.09
C VAL A 72 11.74 10.40 8.67
N TYR A 73 11.37 10.09 7.45
CA TYR A 73 10.05 10.44 6.91
C TYR A 73 9.03 9.33 7.17
N LEU A 74 9.49 8.07 7.12
CA LEU A 74 8.69 6.91 7.47
C LEU A 74 9.49 6.01 8.41
N GLN A 75 9.02 5.82 9.64
CA GLN A 75 9.72 4.99 10.63
C GLN A 75 9.63 3.50 10.28
N LEU A 76 8.42 3.06 9.91
CA LEU A 76 8.10 1.68 9.60
C LEU A 76 7.09 1.65 8.48
N VAL A 77 7.39 0.86 7.46
CA VAL A 77 6.48 0.50 6.38
C VAL A 77 5.40 -0.41 6.97
N PRO A 78 4.12 -0.04 6.87
CA PRO A 78 3.03 -0.89 7.34
C PRO A 78 3.08 -2.27 6.66
N SER A 79 2.70 -3.31 7.39
CA SER A 79 2.54 -4.66 6.83
C SER A 79 1.08 -4.97 6.61
N ASP A 80 0.75 -5.72 5.57
CA ASP A 80 -0.64 -6.12 5.33
C ASP A 80 -1.17 -6.95 6.52
N PRO A 81 -2.43 -6.76 6.95
CA PRO A 81 -3.03 -7.56 8.01
C PRO A 81 -3.07 -9.07 7.73
N ILE A 82 -2.96 -9.47 6.46
CA ILE A 82 -2.77 -10.86 6.04
C ILE A 82 -1.29 -11.05 5.67
N SER A 83 -0.57 -11.86 6.44
CA SER A 83 0.88 -12.06 6.30
C SER A 83 1.36 -12.63 4.95
N THR A 84 0.44 -13.16 4.14
CA THR A 84 0.75 -13.67 2.78
C THR A 84 0.57 -12.61 1.70
N LEU A 85 0.09 -11.42 2.06
CA LEU A 85 -0.08 -10.25 1.19
C LEU A 85 0.95 -9.18 1.56
N ASN A 86 1.31 -8.36 0.59
CA ASN A 86 2.27 -7.28 0.76
C ASN A 86 1.82 -6.04 -0.01
N TYR A 87 2.18 -4.87 0.52
CA TYR A 87 2.13 -3.63 -0.25
C TYR A 87 3.29 -3.59 -1.24
N GLN A 88 3.02 -3.05 -2.42
CA GLN A 88 4.02 -2.90 -3.46
C GLN A 88 4.29 -1.43 -3.73
N TYR A 89 5.55 -1.13 -4.01
CA TYR A 89 6.01 0.19 -4.42
C TYR A 89 6.59 0.10 -5.83
N VAL A 90 6.03 0.90 -6.74
CA VAL A 90 6.46 0.94 -8.13
C VAL A 90 6.94 2.36 -8.42
N PRO A 91 8.25 2.62 -8.39
CA PRO A 91 8.79 3.94 -8.73
C PRO A 91 8.72 4.18 -10.24
N ASP A 92 8.43 5.42 -10.62
CA ASP A 92 8.60 5.94 -11.98
C ASP A 92 9.82 6.86 -12.01
N THR A 93 10.87 6.38 -12.67
CA THR A 93 12.20 7.01 -12.65
C THR A 93 12.52 7.66 -13.99
N VAL A 94 12.89 8.95 -13.96
CA VAL A 94 13.38 9.69 -15.13
C VAL A 94 14.82 10.11 -14.86
N ALA A 95 15.72 9.76 -15.79
CA ALA A 95 17.16 10.05 -15.67
C ALA A 95 17.80 9.58 -14.33
N GLY A 96 17.33 8.46 -13.79
CA GLY A 96 17.83 7.89 -12.53
C GLY A 96 17.25 8.51 -11.26
N VAL A 97 16.20 9.32 -11.37
CA VAL A 97 15.53 9.98 -10.24
C VAL A 97 14.07 9.57 -10.20
N THR A 98 13.57 9.16 -9.03
CA THR A 98 12.16 8.82 -8.86
C THR A 98 11.30 10.09 -8.83
N VAL A 99 10.54 10.33 -9.90
CA VAL A 99 9.72 11.55 -10.08
C VAL A 99 8.24 11.33 -9.78
N ALA A 100 7.79 10.09 -9.86
CA ALA A 100 6.44 9.65 -9.52
C ALA A 100 6.49 8.22 -8.94
N TYR A 101 5.40 7.77 -8.35
CA TYR A 101 5.28 6.40 -7.86
C TYR A 101 3.83 5.91 -7.86
N SER A 102 3.69 4.58 -7.83
CA SER A 102 2.43 3.88 -7.54
C SER A 102 2.60 2.98 -6.31
N LEU A 103 1.72 3.14 -5.34
CA LEU A 103 1.56 2.26 -4.19
C LEU A 103 0.42 1.28 -4.46
N CYS A 104 0.71 -0.01 -4.47
CA CYS A 104 -0.27 -1.04 -4.80
C CYS A 104 -0.63 -1.92 -3.62
N ALA A 105 -1.90 -2.33 -3.54
CA ALA A 105 -2.38 -3.31 -2.57
C ALA A 105 -3.44 -4.25 -3.18
N TYR A 106 -3.69 -5.36 -2.49
CA TYR A 106 -4.83 -6.23 -2.76
C TYR A 106 -5.95 -5.98 -1.75
N LEU A 107 -7.10 -5.50 -2.23
CA LEU A 107 -8.34 -5.40 -1.47
C LEU A 107 -9.18 -6.67 -1.64
N GLU A 108 -9.77 -7.11 -0.54
CA GLU A 108 -10.62 -8.30 -0.52
C GLU A 108 -12.02 -8.03 -1.07
N ILE A 109 -12.47 -6.78 -0.98
CA ILE A 109 -13.65 -6.29 -1.68
C ILE A 109 -13.15 -5.63 -2.97
N ALA A 110 -13.50 -6.25 -4.10
CA ALA A 110 -13.06 -5.79 -5.41
C ALA A 110 -13.45 -4.31 -5.63
N PRO A 111 -12.48 -3.43 -5.92
CA PRO A 111 -12.78 -2.04 -6.22
C PRO A 111 -13.45 -1.93 -7.60
N SER A 112 -14.19 -0.84 -7.79
CA SER A 112 -14.90 -0.55 -9.05
C SER A 112 -14.01 0.03 -10.13
N THR A 113 -12.81 0.51 -9.76
CA THR A 113 -11.86 1.16 -10.66
C THR A 113 -10.72 0.20 -10.99
N PRO A 114 -10.38 0.02 -12.27
CA PRO A 114 -9.18 -0.72 -12.63
C PRO A 114 -7.93 0.01 -12.14
N VAL A 115 -6.89 -0.75 -11.82
CA VAL A 115 -5.56 -0.21 -11.55
C VAL A 115 -4.80 0.06 -12.84
N SER A 116 -3.77 0.89 -12.78
CA SER A 116 -2.84 1.12 -13.88
C SER A 116 -2.00 -0.13 -14.17
N ALA A 117 -1.27 -0.10 -15.30
CA ALA A 117 -0.32 -1.15 -15.65
C ALA A 117 0.77 -1.33 -14.58
N ALA A 118 1.15 -0.26 -13.86
CA ALA A 118 2.15 -0.30 -12.80
C ALA A 118 1.73 -1.23 -11.66
N CYS A 119 0.44 -1.26 -11.32
CA CYS A 119 -0.09 -2.11 -10.27
C CYS A 119 -0.64 -3.47 -10.75
N THR A 120 -0.34 -3.89 -11.98
CA THR A 120 -0.66 -5.25 -12.46
C THR A 120 0.46 -6.24 -12.06
N ILE A 121 0.85 -6.21 -10.79
CA ILE A 121 1.94 -7.00 -10.21
C ILE A 121 1.44 -7.87 -9.05
N SER A 122 2.21 -8.89 -8.66
CA SER A 122 1.83 -9.77 -7.55
C SER A 122 1.86 -9.03 -6.22
N CYS A 123 0.74 -9.04 -5.50
CA CYS A 123 0.61 -8.53 -4.14
C CYS A 123 0.73 -9.64 -3.09
N GLY A 124 1.24 -10.82 -3.47
CA GLY A 124 1.37 -11.99 -2.60
C GLY A 124 0.46 -13.13 -3.03
N SER A 125 0.00 -13.94 -2.07
CA SER A 125 -0.81 -15.14 -2.36
C SER A 125 -1.97 -15.34 -1.40
N ILE A 126 -3.05 -15.94 -1.92
CA ILE A 126 -4.21 -16.35 -1.14
C ILE A 126 -4.48 -17.82 -1.47
N GLY A 127 -4.45 -18.68 -0.44
CA GLY A 127 -4.65 -20.11 -0.61
C GLY A 127 -3.57 -20.80 -1.48
N GLY A 128 -2.36 -20.24 -1.55
CA GLY A 128 -1.26 -20.75 -2.36
C GLY A 128 -1.22 -20.26 -3.81
N SER A 129 -2.22 -19.49 -4.24
CA SER A 129 -2.26 -18.88 -5.58
C SER A 129 -1.81 -17.41 -5.52
N SER A 130 -0.93 -16.99 -6.43
CA SER A 130 -0.54 -15.58 -6.56
C SER A 130 -1.76 -14.73 -6.90
N VAL A 131 -1.86 -13.57 -6.24
CA VAL A 131 -2.89 -12.57 -6.53
C VAL A 131 -2.25 -11.26 -6.98
N ASN A 132 -2.85 -10.64 -7.99
CA ASN A 132 -2.39 -9.32 -8.45
C ASN A 132 -3.00 -8.22 -7.61
N CYS A 133 -2.26 -7.14 -7.40
CA CYS A 133 -2.80 -5.93 -6.77
C CYS A 133 -4.02 -5.43 -7.56
N ASN A 134 -5.00 -4.89 -6.85
CA ASN A 134 -6.24 -4.39 -7.44
C ASN A 134 -6.61 -2.99 -6.93
N TYR A 135 -5.77 -2.38 -6.08
CA TYR A 135 -5.92 -1.01 -5.62
C TYR A 135 -4.58 -0.28 -5.71
N GLU A 136 -4.64 1.01 -6.01
CA GLU A 136 -3.50 1.86 -6.30
C GLU A 136 -3.69 3.26 -5.70
N VAL A 137 -2.62 3.82 -5.15
CA VAL A 137 -2.48 5.22 -4.77
C VAL A 137 -1.25 5.76 -5.51
N THR A 138 -1.44 6.77 -6.35
CA THR A 138 -0.35 7.38 -7.14
C THR A 138 0.09 8.69 -6.52
N SER A 139 1.35 9.04 -6.74
CA SER A 139 1.84 10.39 -6.45
C SER A 139 1.02 11.47 -7.20
N PRO A 140 0.85 12.68 -6.65
CA PRO A 140 0.20 13.81 -7.32
C PRO A 140 0.96 14.34 -8.54
#